data_AF-A0A067P588-F1
#
_entry.id   AF-A0A067P588-F1
#
_cell.length_a   1.000
_cell.length_b   1.000
_cell.length_c   1.000
_cell.angle_alpha   90.00
_cell.angle_beta   90.00
_cell.angle_gamma   90.00
#
_symmetry.space_group_name_H-M   'P 1'
#
loop_
_entity.id
_entity.type
_entity.pdbx_description
1 polymer ?
#
loop_
_entity_poly.entity_id
_entity_poly.type
_entity_poly.pdbx_seq_one_letter_code
_entity_poly.pdbx_strand_id
1 'polypeptide(L)'
;MHSRAIPDEEQEVDGKQMTLDSMLTPKIPPFMASGLLDHIIELIVAEDKAFQLVDKGPFWRLLKFLKLNLTESAIPHHTKVRDEVMIKAREAQEQMKEDLKHIPSLISMDFDSWTNEHPYLSINFHYINTPVDKPHEWELKNEQAAFAIIEGNHSGANLASILF
;
A
#
# COMPACT_ATOMS: atom_id res chain seq x y z
N MET A 1 -31.57 50.56 -54.76
CA MET A 1 -31.32 51.37 -53.54
C MET A 1 -31.53 50.44 -52.35
N HIS A 2 -30.64 50.17 -51.42
CA HIS A 2 -29.21 50.42 -51.21
C HIS A 2 -28.80 49.32 -50.22
N SER A 3 -27.76 48.54 -50.52
CA SER A 3 -27.09 47.68 -49.55
C SER A 3 -26.27 48.53 -48.58
N ARG A 4 -26.17 48.13 -47.32
CA ARG A 4 -25.04 48.45 -46.46
C ARG A 4 -24.82 47.35 -45.42
N ALA A 5 -23.55 47.02 -45.22
CA ALA A 5 -23.03 45.97 -44.35
C ALA A 5 -22.15 46.59 -43.25
N ILE A 6 -22.27 46.04 -42.01
CA ILE A 6 -21.38 45.84 -40.83
C ILE A 6 -20.44 46.99 -40.31
N PRO A 7 -20.09 47.05 -38.99
CA PRO A 7 -19.19 46.06 -38.37
C PRO A 7 -19.57 45.56 -36.96
N ASP A 8 -18.85 44.50 -36.61
CA ASP A 8 -18.82 43.73 -35.35
C ASP A 8 -18.38 44.55 -34.14
N GLU A 9 -18.96 44.25 -32.97
CA GLU A 9 -18.24 44.40 -31.69
C GLU A 9 -18.30 43.07 -30.94
N GLU A 10 -17.13 42.44 -30.92
CA GLU A 10 -16.75 41.34 -30.05
C GLU A 10 -17.04 41.70 -28.59
N GLN A 11 -17.89 40.92 -27.93
CA GLN A 11 -17.75 40.71 -26.49
C GLN A 11 -17.54 39.22 -26.26
N GLU A 12 -16.26 38.87 -26.30
CA GLU A 12 -15.67 37.69 -25.71
C GLU A 12 -16.12 37.62 -24.24
N VAL A 13 -17.12 36.78 -23.95
CA VAL A 13 -17.39 36.36 -22.57
C VAL A 13 -16.57 35.10 -22.33
N ASP A 14 -15.25 35.29 -22.25
CA ASP A 14 -14.37 34.34 -21.59
C ASP A 14 -14.62 34.45 -20.09
N GLY A 15 -15.55 33.62 -19.65
CA GLY A 15 -15.99 33.56 -18.27
C GLY A 15 -16.57 32.20 -18.01
N LYS A 16 -15.78 31.14 -18.28
CA LYS A 16 -16.12 29.79 -17.85
C LYS A 16 -16.15 29.79 -16.32
N GLN A 17 -17.32 30.06 -15.76
CA GLN A 17 -17.56 30.04 -14.32
C GLN A 17 -17.18 28.66 -13.82
N MET A 18 -16.02 28.55 -13.16
CA MET A 18 -15.67 27.35 -12.42
C MET A 18 -16.68 27.24 -11.28
N THR A 19 -17.59 26.27 -11.38
CA THR A 19 -18.49 25.95 -10.29
C THR A 19 -17.66 25.39 -9.13
N LEU A 20 -18.06 25.67 -7.88
CA LEU A 20 -17.43 25.12 -6.67
C LEU A 20 -17.34 23.58 -6.73
N ASP A 21 -18.22 22.93 -7.50
CA ASP A 21 -18.21 21.49 -7.76
C ASP A 21 -16.92 21.02 -8.47
N SER A 22 -16.30 21.85 -9.32
CA SER A 22 -15.03 21.49 -9.98
C SER A 22 -13.83 21.57 -9.03
N MET A 23 -13.95 22.29 -7.91
CA MET A 23 -12.89 22.38 -6.89
C MET A 23 -12.93 21.24 -5.86
N LEU A 24 -14.05 20.50 -5.80
CA LEU A 24 -14.29 19.45 -4.81
C LEU A 24 -14.31 18.04 -5.39
N THR A 25 -14.07 17.89 -6.70
CA THR A 25 -13.83 16.54 -7.24
C THR A 25 -12.45 16.09 -6.79
N PRO A 26 -12.33 15.00 -6.00
CA PRO A 26 -11.02 14.42 -5.77
C PRO A 26 -10.45 14.11 -7.15
N LYS A 27 -9.33 14.74 -7.50
CA LYS A 27 -8.62 14.47 -8.75
C LYS A 27 -8.14 13.02 -8.66
N ILE A 28 -8.95 12.10 -9.18
CA ILE A 28 -8.52 10.72 -9.37
C ILE A 28 -7.29 10.81 -10.29
N PRO A 29 -6.11 10.34 -9.84
CA PRO A 29 -4.91 10.42 -10.65
C PRO A 29 -5.15 9.77 -12.02
N PRO A 30 -4.59 10.30 -13.10
CA PRO A 30 -4.66 9.64 -14.39
C PRO A 30 -4.06 8.24 -14.27
N PHE A 31 -4.62 7.28 -14.99
CA PHE A 31 -4.12 5.92 -14.97
C PHE A 31 -2.63 5.88 -15.34
N MET A 32 -1.83 5.25 -14.48
CA MET A 32 -0.43 4.92 -14.70
C MET A 32 -0.21 3.45 -14.38
N ALA A 33 0.69 2.77 -15.12
CA ALA A 33 0.99 1.36 -14.86
C ALA A 33 1.58 1.13 -13.46
N SER A 34 2.38 2.09 -12.95
CA SER A 34 2.84 2.09 -11.56
C SER A 34 1.70 2.21 -10.57
N GLY A 35 0.75 3.14 -10.81
CA GLY A 35 -0.43 3.29 -9.96
C GLY A 35 -1.33 2.04 -9.95
N LEU A 36 -1.45 1.34 -11.08
CA LEU A 36 -2.15 0.05 -11.11
C LEU A 36 -1.44 -1.00 -10.25
N LEU A 37 -0.11 -1.07 -10.30
CA LEU A 37 0.68 -1.99 -9.45
C LEU A 37 0.48 -1.67 -7.96
N ASP A 38 0.55 -0.40 -7.57
CA ASP A 38 0.35 0.02 -6.17
C ASP A 38 -1.04 -0.38 -5.65
N HIS A 39 -2.10 -0.15 -6.42
CA HIS A 39 -3.46 -0.56 -6.03
C HIS A 39 -3.65 -2.08 -6.01
N ILE A 40 -2.96 -2.82 -6.88
CA ILE A 40 -2.96 -4.29 -6.85
C ILE A 40 -2.29 -4.80 -5.58
N ILE A 41 -1.17 -4.18 -5.19
CA ILE A 41 -0.45 -4.50 -3.96
C ILE A 41 -1.32 -4.21 -2.75
N GLU A 42 -1.93 -3.02 -2.71
CA GLU A 42 -2.87 -2.62 -1.66
C GLU A 42 -4.01 -3.65 -1.54
N LEU A 43 -4.66 -4.02 -2.66
CA LEU A 43 -5.69 -5.05 -2.67
C LEU A 43 -5.18 -6.39 -2.10
N ILE A 44 -3.99 -6.83 -2.51
CA ILE A 44 -3.45 -8.12 -2.08
C ILE A 44 -3.10 -8.14 -0.60
N VAL A 45 -2.46 -7.08 -0.11
CA VAL A 45 -1.99 -6.98 1.27
C VAL A 45 -3.16 -6.71 2.22
N ALA A 46 -4.04 -5.76 1.90
CA ALA A 46 -5.15 -5.37 2.77
C ALA A 46 -6.24 -6.45 2.87
N GLU A 47 -6.47 -7.19 1.79
CA GLU A 47 -7.52 -8.21 1.74
C GLU A 47 -6.98 -9.65 1.90
N ASP A 48 -5.70 -9.81 2.20
CA ASP A 48 -5.03 -11.11 2.33
C ASP A 48 -5.35 -12.06 1.15
N LYS A 49 -5.06 -11.58 -0.07
CA LYS A 49 -5.32 -12.34 -1.30
C LYS A 49 -4.04 -12.97 -1.82
N ALA A 50 -4.16 -14.18 -2.34
CA ALA A 50 -3.04 -14.86 -2.97
C ALA A 50 -2.51 -14.07 -4.18
N PHE A 51 -1.18 -14.02 -4.34
CA PHE A 51 -0.55 -13.34 -5.48
C PHE A 51 -1.06 -13.86 -6.83
N GLN A 52 -1.43 -15.14 -6.94
CA GLN A 52 -1.96 -15.69 -8.20
C GLN A 52 -3.32 -15.11 -8.60
N LEU A 53 -3.97 -14.30 -7.76
CA LEU A 53 -5.20 -13.57 -8.11
C LEU A 53 -5.01 -12.77 -9.41
N VAL A 54 -3.85 -12.11 -9.55
CA VAL A 54 -3.58 -11.27 -10.72
C VAL A 54 -3.38 -12.05 -12.00
N ASP A 55 -3.24 -13.38 -11.96
CA ASP A 55 -3.15 -14.21 -13.16
C ASP A 55 -4.50 -14.85 -13.53
N LYS A 56 -5.54 -14.65 -12.72
CA LYS A 56 -6.85 -15.26 -12.98
C LYS A 56 -7.57 -14.52 -14.10
N GLY A 57 -8.02 -15.27 -15.11
CA GLY A 57 -8.79 -14.71 -16.23
C GLY A 57 -9.98 -13.80 -15.86
N PRO A 58 -10.79 -14.09 -14.83
CA PRO A 58 -11.83 -13.17 -14.35
C PRO A 58 -11.30 -11.80 -13.92
N PHE A 59 -10.16 -11.75 -13.22
CA PHE A 59 -9.53 -10.50 -12.78
C PHE A 59 -9.11 -9.66 -14.00
N TRP A 60 -8.53 -10.30 -15.02
CA TRP A 60 -8.14 -9.63 -16.26
C TRP A 60 -9.34 -9.07 -17.03
N ARG A 61 -10.43 -9.84 -17.10
CA ARG A 61 -11.66 -9.37 -17.76
C ARG A 61 -12.25 -8.16 -17.04
N LEU A 62 -12.19 -8.13 -15.71
CA LEU A 62 -12.61 -6.96 -14.93
C LEU A 62 -11.76 -5.73 -15.26
N LEU A 63 -10.43 -5.84 -15.24
CA LEU A 63 -9.55 -4.72 -15.58
C LEU A 63 -9.74 -4.23 -17.02
N LYS A 64 -9.90 -5.15 -17.98
CA LYS A 64 -10.18 -4.80 -19.39
C LYS A 64 -11.57 -4.18 -19.58
N PHE A 65 -12.56 -4.58 -18.79
CA PHE A 65 -13.89 -3.98 -18.82
C PHE A 65 -13.84 -2.51 -18.34
N LEU A 66 -13.04 -2.22 -17.31
CA LEU A 66 -12.82 -0.86 -16.82
C LEU A 66 -11.93 -0.02 -17.76
N LYS A 67 -11.01 -0.67 -18.48
CA LYS A 67 -10.09 0.00 -19.43
C LYS A 67 -9.83 -0.89 -20.66
N LEU A 68 -10.62 -0.67 -21.71
CA LEU A 68 -10.59 -1.45 -22.95
C LEU A 68 -9.21 -1.49 -23.63
N ASN A 69 -8.45 -0.40 -23.55
CA ASN A 69 -7.13 -0.28 -24.17
C ASN A 69 -5.98 -0.78 -23.27
N LEU A 70 -6.28 -1.50 -22.18
CA LEU A 70 -5.27 -2.05 -21.29
C LEU A 70 -4.56 -3.23 -21.95
N THR A 71 -3.27 -3.08 -22.19
CA THR A 71 -2.43 -4.14 -22.73
C THR A 71 -2.07 -5.14 -21.64
N GLU A 72 -1.83 -6.39 -22.04
CA GLU A 72 -1.36 -7.46 -21.16
C GLU A 72 -0.07 -7.09 -20.41
N SER A 73 0.87 -6.44 -21.11
CA SER A 73 2.13 -5.93 -20.52
C SER A 73 1.95 -4.87 -19.43
N ALA A 74 0.78 -4.22 -19.36
CA ALA A 74 0.48 -3.20 -18.35
C ALA A 74 -0.01 -3.81 -17.03
N ILE A 75 -0.43 -5.08 -17.03
CA ILE A 75 -0.88 -5.79 -15.84
C ILE A 75 0.31 -6.60 -15.29
N PRO A 76 0.71 -6.40 -14.03
CA PRO A 76 1.80 -7.18 -13.44
C PRO A 76 1.36 -8.65 -13.23
N HIS A 77 2.25 -9.59 -13.55
CA HIS A 77 2.09 -10.99 -13.14
C HIS A 77 2.42 -11.18 -11.66
N HIS A 78 1.94 -12.29 -11.08
CA HIS A 78 2.13 -12.59 -9.65
C HIS A 78 3.59 -12.49 -9.18
N THR A 79 4.56 -12.89 -10.01
CA THR A 79 5.99 -12.80 -9.67
C THR A 79 6.41 -11.35 -9.41
N LYS A 80 6.02 -10.43 -10.29
CA LYS A 80 6.34 -9.00 -10.14
C LYS A 80 5.65 -8.41 -8.92
N VAL A 81 4.39 -8.78 -8.67
CA VAL A 81 3.65 -8.33 -7.50
C VAL A 81 4.31 -8.82 -6.22
N ARG A 82 4.66 -10.11 -6.14
CA ARG A 82 5.39 -10.69 -5.00
C ARG A 82 6.69 -9.94 -4.75
N ASP A 83 7.51 -9.75 -5.78
CA ASP A 83 8.82 -9.12 -5.63
C ASP A 83 8.68 -7.68 -5.12
N GLU A 84 7.70 -6.93 -5.63
CA GLU A 84 7.41 -5.56 -5.16
C GLU A 84 6.87 -5.54 -3.72
N VAL A 85 6.01 -6.49 -3.34
CA VAL A 85 5.53 -6.65 -1.96
C VAL A 85 6.68 -6.94 -1.01
N MET A 86 7.63 -7.80 -1.41
CA MET A 86 8.81 -8.11 -0.58
C MET A 86 9.75 -6.91 -0.45
N ILE A 87 9.88 -6.06 -1.48
CA ILE A 87 10.63 -4.80 -1.40
C ILE A 87 9.96 -3.87 -0.38
N LYS A 88 8.66 -3.60 -0.54
CA LYS A 88 7.90 -2.73 0.37
C LYS A 88 7.86 -3.26 1.81
N ALA A 89 7.78 -4.57 1.99
CA ALA A 89 7.84 -5.20 3.31
C ALA A 89 9.20 -4.94 3.99
N ARG A 90 10.31 -5.04 3.26
CA ARG A 90 11.64 -4.71 3.79
C ARG A 90 11.76 -3.23 4.15
N GLU A 91 11.25 -2.34 3.29
CA GLU A 91 11.22 -0.90 3.56
C GLU A 91 10.40 -0.60 4.82
N ALA A 92 9.24 -1.23 4.98
CA ALA A 92 8.42 -1.11 6.18
C ALA A 92 9.13 -1.62 7.43
N GLN A 93 9.86 -2.74 7.35
CA GLN A 93 10.66 -3.27 8.45
C GLN A 93 11.81 -2.33 8.85
N GLU A 94 12.52 -1.75 7.88
CA GLU A 94 13.58 -0.77 8.18
C GLU A 94 13.02 0.53 8.76
N GLN A 95 11.87 0.99 8.27
CA GLN A 95 11.20 2.15 8.84
C GLN A 95 10.76 1.89 10.29
N MET A 96 10.12 0.75 10.55
CA MET A 96 9.75 0.34 11.91
C MET A 96 10.99 0.30 12.81
N LYS A 97 12.10 -0.27 12.36
CA LYS A 97 13.36 -0.32 13.13
C LYS A 97 13.89 1.08 13.47
N GLU A 98 13.74 2.05 12.57
CA GLU A 98 14.11 3.43 12.86
C GLU A 98 13.14 4.06 13.86
N ASP A 99 11.84 3.88 13.68
CA ASP A 99 10.81 4.42 14.56
C ASP A 99 11.00 3.91 15.99
N LEU A 100 11.26 2.62 16.17
CA LEU A 100 11.48 1.97 17.47
C LEU A 100 12.64 2.56 18.28
N LYS A 101 13.64 3.20 17.65
CA LYS A 101 14.76 3.83 18.36
C LYS A 101 14.34 5.07 19.15
N HIS A 102 13.25 5.71 18.74
CA HIS A 102 12.81 7.00 19.27
C HIS A 102 11.51 6.90 20.09
N ILE A 103 11.02 5.69 20.35
CA ILE A 103 9.79 5.49 21.10
C ILE A 103 10.00 5.82 22.59
N PRO A 104 9.12 6.61 23.20
CA PRO A 104 9.26 7.02 24.59
C PRO A 104 8.90 5.92 25.60
N SER A 105 8.16 4.89 25.17
CA SER A 105 7.73 3.77 26.02
C SER A 105 8.73 2.61 26.02
N LEU A 106 8.52 1.68 26.95
CA LEU A 106 9.10 0.34 26.84
C LEU A 106 8.43 -0.42 25.69
N ILE A 107 9.19 -1.36 25.11
CA ILE A 107 8.72 -2.29 24.09
C ILE A 107 8.55 -3.65 24.76
N SER A 108 7.34 -4.20 24.70
CA SER A 108 7.08 -5.61 25.00
C SER A 108 7.22 -6.41 23.72
N MET A 109 7.83 -7.58 23.83
CA MET A 109 8.07 -8.48 22.70
C MET A 109 7.45 -9.83 23.01
N ASP A 110 6.65 -10.35 22.07
CA ASP A 110 6.22 -11.73 22.10
C ASP A 110 6.86 -12.52 20.95
N PHE A 111 6.95 -13.83 21.17
CA PHE A 111 7.45 -14.77 20.20
C PHE A 111 6.46 -15.91 20.15
N ASP A 112 5.89 -16.16 18.99
CA ASP A 112 5.04 -17.32 18.76
C ASP A 112 5.79 -18.29 17.84
N SER A 113 5.92 -19.52 18.31
CA SER A 113 6.62 -20.57 17.56
C SER A 113 5.72 -21.78 17.43
N TRP A 114 5.54 -22.25 16.21
CA TRP A 114 4.74 -23.44 15.92
C TRP A 114 5.40 -24.26 14.82
N THR A 115 4.96 -25.52 14.69
CA THR A 115 5.39 -26.41 13.61
C THR A 115 4.18 -26.85 12.82
N ASN A 116 4.29 -26.73 11.49
CA ASN A 116 3.49 -27.50 10.56
C ASN A 116 4.43 -28.34 9.68
N GLU A 117 4.31 -28.28 8.35
CA GLU A 117 5.30 -28.87 7.42
C GLU A 117 6.71 -28.31 7.65
N HIS A 118 6.79 -27.08 8.18
CA HIS A 118 8.02 -26.41 8.59
C HIS A 118 7.83 -25.75 9.97
N PRO A 119 8.90 -25.58 10.77
CA PRO A 119 8.88 -24.79 12.00
C PRO A 119 8.95 -23.29 11.69
N TYR A 120 8.06 -22.52 12.30
CA TYR A 120 7.95 -21.08 12.13
C TYR A 120 8.18 -20.35 13.46
N LEU A 121 8.62 -19.10 13.34
CA LEU A 121 8.74 -18.13 14.42
C LEU A 121 8.14 -16.79 13.94
N SER A 122 7.15 -16.30 14.67
CA SER A 122 6.67 -14.92 14.59
C SER A 122 7.22 -14.14 15.77
N ILE A 123 7.61 -12.89 15.52
CA ILE A 123 8.04 -11.94 16.54
C ILE A 123 7.16 -10.71 16.41
N ASN A 124 6.43 -10.35 17.46
CA ASN A 124 5.63 -9.13 17.46
C ASN A 124 6.08 -8.18 18.58
N PHE A 125 6.03 -6.89 18.27
CA PHE A 125 6.32 -5.81 19.21
C PHE A 125 5.03 -5.11 19.59
N HIS A 126 4.93 -4.84 20.88
CA HIS A 126 3.83 -4.13 21.51
C HIS A 126 4.40 -2.94 22.27
N TYR A 127 3.95 -1.74 21.93
CA TYR A 127 4.47 -0.51 22.53
C TYR A 127 3.42 0.59 22.54
N ILE A 128 3.62 1.60 23.38
CA ILE A 128 2.76 2.79 23.41
C ILE A 128 3.48 3.90 22.67
N ASN A 129 2.86 4.38 21.60
CA ASN A 129 3.32 5.57 20.91
C ASN A 129 2.47 6.78 21.32
N THR A 130 3.09 7.95 21.33
CA THR A 130 2.41 9.24 21.54
C THR A 130 2.76 10.16 20.39
N PRO A 131 1.79 10.56 19.54
CA PRO A 131 2.05 11.50 18.45
C PRO A 131 2.71 12.79 18.97
N VAL A 132 3.67 13.32 18.23
CA VAL A 132 4.45 14.50 18.64
C VAL A 132 3.55 15.73 18.85
N ASP A 133 2.51 15.85 18.03
CA ASP A 133 1.51 16.90 18.09
C ASP A 133 0.50 16.71 19.24
N LYS A 134 0.41 15.51 19.80
CA LYS A 134 -0.56 15.14 20.83
C LYS A 134 0.05 14.21 21.89
N PRO A 135 0.96 14.72 22.74
CA PRO A 135 1.72 13.92 23.70
C PRO A 135 0.86 13.25 24.80
N HIS A 136 -0.41 13.64 24.92
CA HIS A 136 -1.36 13.05 25.86
C HIS A 136 -2.22 11.94 25.24
N GLU A 137 -2.18 11.75 23.91
CA GLU A 137 -2.86 10.65 23.24
C GLU A 137 -1.92 9.44 23.22
N TRP A 138 -2.35 8.34 23.83
CA TRP A 138 -1.60 7.09 23.89
C TRP A 138 -2.20 6.10 22.92
N GLU A 139 -1.39 5.62 21.99
CA GLU A 139 -1.77 4.61 21.02
C GLU A 139 -1.00 3.32 21.29
N LEU A 140 -1.72 2.24 21.59
CA LEU A 140 -1.12 0.91 21.59
C LEU A 140 -0.86 0.50 20.14
N LYS A 141 0.41 0.27 19.82
CA LYS A 141 0.85 -0.30 18.54
C LYS A 141 1.18 -1.78 18.72
N ASN A 142 0.80 -2.56 17.72
CA ASN A 142 1.09 -3.98 17.60
C ASN A 142 1.67 -4.20 16.20
N GLU A 143 2.95 -4.52 16.11
CA GLU A 143 3.66 -4.63 14.84
C GLU A 143 4.40 -5.96 14.74
N GLN A 144 4.23 -6.65 13.61
CA GLN A 144 4.98 -7.88 13.35
C GLN A 144 6.38 -7.51 12.89
N ALA A 145 7.37 -7.79 13.74
CA ALA A 145 8.76 -7.46 13.48
C ALA A 145 9.42 -8.46 12.53
N ALA A 146 9.13 -9.75 12.74
CA ALA A 146 9.66 -10.81 11.91
C ALA A 146 8.68 -11.98 11.83
N PHE A 147 8.71 -12.66 10.68
CA PHE A 147 8.08 -13.94 10.47
C PHE A 147 9.04 -14.79 9.65
N ALA A 148 9.53 -15.88 10.22
CA ALA A 148 10.58 -16.67 9.61
C ALA A 148 10.34 -18.18 9.78
N ILE A 149 10.80 -18.95 8.80
CA ILE A 149 11.07 -20.37 9.01
C ILE A 149 12.36 -20.45 9.81
N ILE A 150 12.38 -21.27 10.86
CA ILE A 150 13.57 -21.50 11.67
C ILE A 150 14.18 -22.86 11.36
N GLU A 151 15.47 -23.04 11.58
CA GLU A 151 16.10 -24.36 11.48
C GLU A 151 16.11 -25.03 12.85
N GLY A 152 15.88 -26.35 12.88
CA GLY A 152 15.91 -27.13 14.12
C GLY A 152 14.59 -27.14 14.90
N ASN A 153 14.68 -27.37 16.22
CA ASN A 153 13.54 -27.50 17.11
C ASN A 153 13.27 -26.21 17.91
N HIS A 154 12.10 -26.13 18.54
CA HIS A 154 11.70 -24.97 19.36
C HIS A 154 12.32 -24.95 20.77
N SER A 155 13.50 -25.54 20.95
CA SER A 155 14.16 -25.47 22.27
C SER A 155 14.56 -24.04 22.59
N GLY A 156 14.54 -23.69 23.89
CA GLY A 156 14.93 -22.36 24.34
C GLY A 156 16.35 -21.97 23.90
N ALA A 157 17.28 -22.93 23.80
CA ALA A 157 18.63 -22.69 23.30
C ALA A 157 18.65 -22.30 21.81
N ASN A 158 17.83 -22.96 20.98
CA ASN A 158 17.74 -22.63 19.56
C ASN A 158 17.09 -21.26 19.36
N LEU A 159 15.96 -21.00 20.02
CA LEU A 159 15.28 -19.71 19.96
C LEU A 159 16.20 -18.57 20.45
N ALA A 160 16.96 -18.80 21.54
CA ALA A 160 17.91 -17.81 22.03
C ALA A 160 18.97 -17.45 20.97
N SER A 161 19.47 -18.41 20.19
CA SER A 161 20.47 -18.16 19.14
C SER A 161 19.93 -17.37 17.94
N ILE A 162 18.61 -17.33 17.77
CA ILE A 162 17.93 -16.58 16.71
C ILE A 162 17.62 -15.16 17.19
N LEU A 163 17.30 -15.01 18.48
CA LEU A 163 16.80 -13.77 19.07
C LEU A 163 17.89 -12.88 19.68
N PHE A 164 19.02 -13.45 20.11
CA PHE A 164 20.11 -12.77 20.83
C PHE A 164 21.48 -13.05 20.20
#